data_AF-M6V6X4-F1
#
_entry.id   AF-M6V6X4-F1
#
_cell.length_a   1.000
_cell.length_b   1.000
_cell.length_c   1.000
_cell.angle_alpha   90.00
_cell.angle_beta   90.00
_cell.angle_gamma   90.00
#
_symmetry.space_group_name_H-M   'P 1'
#
loop_
_entity.id
_entity.type
_entity.pdbx_description
1 polymer ?
#
loop_
_entity_poly.entity_id
_entity_poly.type
_entity_poly.pdbx_seq_one_letter_code
_entity_poly.pdbx_strand_id
1 'polypeptide(L)'
;MVFDCGTGLRILGDELMRKEFQNGEGKIALFFSHTHWDHIQGIPFFKPIYIPGNELHFYSPYPDLQERLEKQQSPEFFPIPFSALASTKLFTCLSPGETLDLEGDCKVSFYPLKHPGGSFAYRVEENGKVFIFATDAEFTGEDFGSVAEMKPFFENADLLVLDAQYTLDESFQKFDWGHTSYTMAVNCAVAWNVKKLVLTHHEPVYADDVLDIILEEARAHAVSLGNSSIRIELAVEGNVYKLS
;
A
#
# COMPACT_ATOMS: atom_id res chain seq x y z
N MET A 1 -6.68 -0.57 -10.77
CA MET A 1 -5.42 -0.21 -10.11
C MET A 1 -5.13 -1.22 -9.01
N VAL A 2 -3.87 -1.50 -8.72
CA VAL A 2 -3.40 -2.36 -7.63
C VAL A 2 -2.24 -1.65 -6.95
N PHE A 3 -2.18 -1.68 -5.62
CA PHE A 3 -1.09 -1.12 -4.82
C PHE A 3 -0.31 -2.26 -4.18
N ASP A 4 0.98 -2.30 -4.47
CA ASP A 4 1.90 -3.40 -4.23
C ASP A 4 1.43 -4.74 -4.82
N CYS A 5 2.36 -5.70 -4.82
CA CYS A 5 2.30 -6.91 -5.61
C CYS A 5 2.82 -8.11 -4.81
N GLY A 6 2.47 -8.15 -3.52
CA GLY A 6 2.73 -9.28 -2.65
C GLY A 6 2.00 -10.56 -3.07
N THR A 7 2.05 -11.59 -2.23
CA THR A 7 1.55 -12.94 -2.57
C THR A 7 0.08 -12.97 -2.98
N GLY A 8 -0.76 -12.05 -2.47
CA GLY A 8 -2.17 -11.88 -2.86
C GLY A 8 -2.36 -11.57 -4.35
N LEU A 9 -1.36 -11.02 -5.04
CA LEU A 9 -1.43 -10.74 -6.48
C LEU A 9 -1.69 -12.01 -7.29
N ARG A 10 -1.22 -13.18 -6.82
CA ARG A 10 -1.49 -14.47 -7.48
C ARG A 10 -2.99 -14.76 -7.54
N ILE A 11 -3.71 -14.52 -6.45
CA ILE A 11 -5.16 -14.76 -6.36
C ILE A 11 -5.90 -13.78 -7.26
N LEU A 12 -5.53 -12.50 -7.22
CA LEU A 12 -6.07 -11.50 -8.14
C LEU A 12 -5.84 -11.90 -9.62
N GLY A 13 -4.65 -12.40 -9.95
CA GLY A 13 -4.33 -12.90 -11.29
C GLY A 13 -5.27 -14.03 -11.73
N ASP A 14 -5.56 -14.98 -10.86
CA ASP A 14 -6.52 -16.07 -11.13
C ASP A 14 -7.94 -15.56 -11.41
N GLU A 15 -8.36 -14.49 -10.73
CA GLU A 15 -9.66 -13.86 -10.95
C GLU A 15 -9.73 -13.08 -12.27
N LEU A 16 -8.69 -12.29 -12.57
CA LEU A 16 -8.60 -11.50 -13.81
C LEU A 16 -8.61 -12.39 -15.05
N MET A 17 -7.94 -13.55 -14.96
CA MET A 17 -7.93 -14.56 -16.02
C MET A 17 -9.32 -15.17 -16.30
N ARG A 18 -10.35 -14.92 -15.49
CA ARG A 18 -11.74 -15.34 -15.81
C ARG A 18 -12.47 -14.34 -16.72
N LYS A 19 -11.82 -13.23 -17.07
CA LYS A 19 -12.36 -12.12 -17.85
C LYS A 19 -11.46 -11.85 -19.08
N GLU A 20 -11.37 -10.58 -19.49
CA GLU A 20 -10.60 -10.08 -20.63
C GLU A 20 -9.11 -10.47 -20.65
N PHE A 21 -8.49 -10.69 -19.48
CA PHE A 21 -7.05 -11.01 -19.40
C PHE A 21 -6.69 -12.37 -20.00
N GLN A 22 -7.63 -13.32 -20.08
CA GLN A 22 -7.37 -14.61 -20.74
C GLN A 22 -7.24 -14.46 -22.26
N ASN A 23 -7.89 -13.47 -22.85
CA ASN A 23 -7.89 -13.23 -24.28
C ASN A 23 -6.77 -12.27 -24.72
N GLY A 24 -5.95 -11.78 -23.79
CA GLY A 24 -4.92 -10.78 -24.10
C GLY A 24 -5.49 -9.38 -24.29
N GLU A 25 -6.65 -9.07 -23.69
CA GLU A 25 -7.35 -7.79 -23.87
C GLU A 25 -7.33 -6.94 -22.58
N GLY A 26 -6.70 -7.44 -21.51
CA GLY A 26 -6.72 -6.79 -20.20
C GLY A 26 -5.71 -5.65 -20.08
N LYS A 27 -6.11 -4.62 -19.34
CA LYS A 27 -5.25 -3.49 -18.94
C LYS A 27 -5.25 -3.30 -17.43
N ILE A 28 -4.07 -3.13 -16.83
CA ILE A 28 -3.97 -2.92 -15.39
C ILE A 28 -2.83 -1.97 -15.02
N ALA A 29 -3.09 -1.11 -14.04
CA ALA A 29 -2.11 -0.23 -13.41
C ALA A 29 -1.69 -0.81 -12.05
N LEU A 30 -0.39 -1.00 -11.87
CA LEU A 30 0.28 -1.52 -10.68
C LEU A 30 1.18 -0.42 -10.11
N PHE A 31 0.94 -0.04 -8.85
CA PHE A 31 1.71 0.98 -8.12
C PHE A 31 2.57 0.31 -7.07
N PHE A 32 3.83 0.72 -6.94
CA PHE A 32 4.79 0.10 -6.02
C PHE A 32 5.29 1.11 -4.99
N SER A 33 4.91 0.90 -3.73
CA SER A 33 5.37 1.69 -2.58
C SER A 33 6.88 1.54 -2.42
N HIS A 34 7.36 0.30 -2.50
CA HIS A 34 8.77 -0.08 -2.54
C HIS A 34 8.91 -1.53 -3.02
N THR A 35 10.11 -2.10 -2.88
CA THR A 35 10.47 -3.39 -3.48
C THR A 35 11.01 -4.40 -2.47
N HIS A 36 10.60 -4.33 -1.21
CA HIS A 36 10.81 -5.45 -0.30
C HIS A 36 10.01 -6.66 -0.77
N TRP A 37 10.48 -7.85 -0.40
CA TRP A 37 10.04 -9.10 -1.01
C TRP A 37 8.54 -9.31 -0.89
N ASP A 38 7.98 -9.09 0.29
CA ASP A 38 6.56 -9.20 0.58
C ASP A 38 5.68 -8.24 -0.24
N HIS A 39 6.25 -7.18 -0.82
CA HIS A 39 5.56 -6.24 -1.72
C HIS A 39 5.67 -6.61 -3.21
N ILE A 40 6.55 -7.55 -3.59
CA ILE A 40 6.75 -7.93 -5.01
C ILE A 40 6.66 -9.43 -5.27
N GLN A 41 6.59 -10.28 -4.23
CA GLN A 41 6.69 -11.74 -4.35
C GLN A 41 5.59 -12.38 -5.21
N GLY A 42 4.48 -11.70 -5.43
CA GLY A 42 3.40 -12.18 -6.29
C GLY A 42 3.68 -12.05 -7.79
N ILE A 43 4.59 -11.16 -8.21
CA ILE A 43 4.86 -10.86 -9.63
C ILE A 43 5.18 -12.12 -10.46
N PRO A 44 6.11 -13.00 -10.04
CA PRO A 44 6.42 -14.20 -10.82
C PRO A 44 5.24 -15.16 -10.98
N PHE A 45 4.19 -15.04 -10.16
CA PHE A 45 3.00 -15.89 -10.17
C PHE A 45 1.75 -15.18 -10.71
N PHE A 46 1.87 -13.95 -11.18
CA PHE A 46 0.75 -13.17 -11.73
C PHE A 46 0.45 -13.58 -13.17
N LYS A 47 -0.37 -14.62 -13.36
CA LYS A 47 -0.71 -15.20 -14.69
C LYS A 47 -0.92 -14.18 -15.82
N PRO A 48 -1.63 -13.05 -15.62
CA PRO A 48 -1.80 -12.03 -16.66
C PRO A 48 -0.52 -11.55 -17.35
N ILE A 49 0.62 -11.48 -16.65
CA ILE A 49 1.92 -11.02 -17.22
C ILE A 49 2.49 -11.97 -18.28
N TYR A 50 2.03 -13.24 -18.28
CA TYR A 50 2.46 -14.27 -19.22
C TYR A 50 1.63 -14.29 -20.51
N ILE A 51 0.52 -13.55 -20.57
CA ILE A 51 -0.42 -13.63 -21.69
C ILE A 51 -0.10 -12.50 -22.69
N PRO A 52 0.21 -12.83 -23.96
CA PRO A 52 0.43 -11.82 -24.98
C PRO A 52 -0.84 -10.99 -25.20
N GLY A 53 -0.67 -9.70 -25.49
CA GLY A 53 -1.77 -8.75 -25.71
C GLY A 53 -2.15 -7.96 -24.46
N ASN A 54 -2.06 -8.55 -23.27
CA ASN A 54 -2.31 -7.82 -22.02
C ASN A 54 -1.31 -6.66 -21.85
N GLU A 55 -1.78 -5.56 -21.27
CA GLU A 55 -1.01 -4.34 -21.04
C GLU A 55 -0.93 -4.03 -19.54
N LEU A 56 0.28 -4.12 -18.98
CA LEU A 56 0.55 -3.85 -17.57
C LEU A 56 1.36 -2.56 -17.46
N HIS A 57 0.84 -1.61 -16.71
CA HIS A 57 1.48 -0.33 -16.40
C HIS A 57 2.05 -0.39 -14.99
N PHE A 58 3.33 -0.11 -14.84
CA PHE A 58 4.10 -0.15 -13.61
C PHE A 58 4.49 1.27 -13.21
N TYR A 59 3.96 1.74 -12.10
CA TYR A 59 4.18 3.09 -11.57
C TYR A 59 4.95 3.04 -10.27
N SER A 60 6.03 3.81 -10.18
CA SER A 60 6.75 4.01 -8.93
C SER A 60 7.63 5.26 -9.00
N PRO A 61 7.94 5.91 -7.87
CA PRO A 61 8.98 6.94 -7.84
C PRO A 61 10.41 6.37 -7.95
N TYR A 62 10.59 5.04 -7.92
CA TYR A 62 11.88 4.40 -8.15
C TYR A 62 12.22 4.34 -9.65
N PRO A 63 13.28 5.04 -10.12
CA PRO A 63 13.66 5.05 -11.54
C PRO A 63 14.19 3.70 -12.02
N ASP A 64 14.63 2.85 -11.09
CA ASP A 64 15.18 1.52 -11.32
C ASP A 64 14.16 0.38 -11.07
N LEU A 65 12.85 0.67 -11.02
CA LEU A 65 11.82 -0.34 -10.76
C LEU A 65 11.94 -1.56 -11.68
N GLN A 66 12.14 -1.35 -12.99
CA GLN A 66 12.29 -2.45 -13.94
C GLN A 66 13.49 -3.34 -13.59
N GLU A 67 14.65 -2.75 -13.29
CA GLU A 67 15.86 -3.48 -12.91
C GLU A 67 15.64 -4.30 -11.64
N ARG A 68 14.89 -3.78 -10.66
CA ARG A 68 14.55 -4.48 -9.42
C ARG A 68 13.68 -5.70 -9.68
N LEU A 69 12.66 -5.58 -10.53
CA LEU A 69 11.79 -6.71 -10.91
C LEU A 69 12.54 -7.74 -11.78
N GLU A 70 13.45 -7.30 -12.64
CA GLU A 70 14.34 -8.20 -13.39
C GLU A 70 15.26 -8.99 -12.45
N LYS A 71 15.88 -8.31 -11.47
CA LYS A 71 16.70 -8.94 -10.43
C LYS A 71 15.93 -9.97 -9.61
N GLN A 72 14.67 -9.68 -9.27
CA GLN A 72 13.78 -10.60 -8.56
C GLN A 72 13.63 -11.94 -9.31
N GLN A 73 13.60 -11.88 -10.65
CA GLN A 73 13.47 -13.04 -11.53
C GLN A 73 14.80 -13.47 -12.16
N SER A 74 15.93 -13.15 -11.51
CA SER A 74 17.22 -13.73 -11.86
C SER A 74 17.16 -15.27 -11.78
N PRO A 75 17.88 -16.01 -12.63
CA PRO A 75 17.81 -17.48 -12.69
C PRO A 75 18.15 -18.19 -11.38
N GLU A 76 18.85 -17.53 -10.45
CA GLU A 76 19.14 -18.01 -9.10
C GLU A 76 17.89 -18.07 -8.22
N PHE A 77 16.89 -17.22 -8.48
CA PHE A 77 15.68 -17.08 -7.67
C PHE A 77 14.42 -17.57 -8.40
N PHE A 78 14.38 -17.48 -9.74
CA PHE A 78 13.22 -17.89 -10.53
C PHE A 78 13.61 -18.36 -11.95
N PRO A 79 13.00 -19.43 -12.48
CA PRO A 79 13.44 -20.06 -13.72
C PRO A 79 13.03 -19.30 -15.00
N ILE A 80 12.12 -18.33 -14.91
CA ILE A 80 11.64 -17.56 -16.05
C ILE A 80 12.13 -16.12 -15.88
N PRO A 81 12.97 -15.59 -16.79
CA PRO A 81 13.42 -14.21 -16.70
C PRO A 81 12.27 -13.25 -17.00
N PHE A 82 12.28 -12.07 -16.37
CA PHE A 82 11.24 -11.04 -16.55
C PHE A 82 11.08 -10.58 -18.02
N SER A 83 12.17 -10.63 -18.79
CA SER A 83 12.18 -10.31 -20.23
C SER A 83 11.46 -11.34 -21.11
N ALA A 84 11.26 -12.57 -20.63
CA ALA A 84 10.53 -13.61 -21.36
C ALA A 84 9.00 -13.55 -21.18
N LEU A 85 8.51 -12.66 -20.32
CA LEU A 85 7.09 -12.50 -20.04
C LEU A 85 6.39 -11.82 -21.23
N ALA A 86 5.35 -12.44 -21.78
CA ALA A 86 4.80 -12.09 -23.09
C ALA A 86 3.88 -10.85 -23.11
N SER A 87 3.43 -10.35 -21.96
CA SER A 87 2.60 -9.14 -21.90
C SER A 87 3.39 -7.87 -22.27
N THR A 88 2.67 -6.84 -22.70
CA THR A 88 3.21 -5.48 -22.79
C THR A 88 3.43 -4.96 -21.38
N LYS A 89 4.62 -4.40 -21.11
CA LYS A 89 5.02 -3.88 -19.80
C LYS A 89 5.51 -2.45 -20.01
N LEU A 90 4.82 -1.49 -19.39
CA LEU A 90 5.11 -0.06 -19.50
C LEU A 90 5.52 0.46 -18.13
N PHE A 91 6.73 0.99 -18.02
CA PHE A 91 7.25 1.53 -16.77
C PHE A 91 7.18 3.06 -16.79
N THR A 92 6.64 3.64 -15.71
CA THR A 92 6.56 5.09 -15.53
C THR A 92 7.15 5.46 -14.18
N CYS A 93 8.27 6.18 -14.23
CA CYS A 93 8.88 6.78 -13.04
C CYS A 93 8.12 8.05 -12.69
N LEU A 94 7.54 8.11 -11.48
CA LEU A 94 6.80 9.26 -10.99
C LEU A 94 7.77 10.27 -10.37
N SER A 95 7.64 11.54 -10.73
CA SER A 95 8.50 12.62 -10.24
C SER A 95 7.88 13.32 -9.02
N PRO A 96 8.67 13.75 -8.01
CA PRO A 96 8.12 14.46 -6.86
C PRO A 96 7.27 15.67 -7.26
N GLY A 97 6.08 15.78 -6.68
CA GLY A 97 5.10 16.82 -7.00
C GLY A 97 4.26 16.55 -8.27
N GLU A 98 4.54 15.47 -9.00
CA GLU A 98 3.70 15.02 -10.11
C GLU A 98 2.37 14.47 -9.60
N THR A 99 1.31 14.78 -10.34
CA THR A 99 0.01 14.11 -10.19
C THR A 99 -0.28 13.41 -11.50
N LEU A 100 -0.49 12.10 -11.43
CA LEU A 100 -0.86 11.28 -12.57
C LEU A 100 -2.38 11.37 -12.79
N ASP A 101 -2.79 11.92 -13.91
CA ASP A 101 -4.19 11.87 -14.36
C ASP A 101 -4.44 10.56 -15.11
N LEU A 102 -5.29 9.71 -14.55
CA LEU A 102 -5.75 8.46 -15.17
C LEU A 102 -7.08 8.69 -15.90
N GLU A 103 -7.61 7.64 -16.54
CA GLU A 103 -8.91 7.72 -17.21
C GLU A 103 -10.02 8.18 -16.25
N GLY A 104 -10.91 9.05 -16.73
CA GLY A 104 -11.96 9.67 -15.93
C GLY A 104 -11.46 10.88 -15.14
N ASP A 105 -11.93 11.04 -13.91
CA ASP A 105 -11.51 12.09 -12.97
C ASP A 105 -10.56 11.55 -11.89
N CYS A 106 -9.97 10.37 -12.12
CA CYS A 106 -9.05 9.71 -11.21
C CYS A 106 -7.65 10.35 -11.26
N LYS A 107 -7.20 10.84 -10.11
CA LYS A 107 -5.86 11.42 -9.92
C LYS A 107 -5.07 10.65 -8.90
N VAL A 108 -3.80 10.38 -9.19
CA VAL A 108 -2.90 9.69 -8.27
C VAL A 108 -1.70 10.59 -7.99
N SER A 109 -1.45 10.88 -6.71
CA SER A 109 -0.24 11.53 -6.22
C SER A 109 0.47 10.62 -5.22
N PHE A 110 1.72 10.94 -4.87
CA PHE A 110 2.50 10.14 -3.94
C PHE A 110 3.30 11.01 -2.96
N TYR A 111 3.71 10.40 -1.85
CA TYR A 111 4.47 11.05 -0.79
C TYR A 111 5.55 10.11 -0.22
N PRO A 112 6.81 10.55 -0.03
CA PRO A 112 7.87 9.71 0.54
C PRO A 112 7.64 9.41 2.02
N LEU A 113 7.85 8.15 2.42
CA LEU A 113 7.73 7.67 3.79
C LEU A 113 9.09 7.26 4.36
N LYS A 114 9.20 7.28 5.70
CA LYS A 114 10.38 6.79 6.42
C LYS A 114 10.30 5.26 6.51
N HIS A 115 11.21 4.58 5.83
CA HIS A 115 11.37 3.12 5.87
C HIS A 115 12.78 2.76 5.36
N PRO A 116 13.43 1.68 5.85
CA PRO A 116 14.69 1.21 5.28
C PRO A 116 14.59 0.96 3.76
N GLY A 117 15.46 1.59 2.98
CA GLY A 117 15.38 1.53 1.50
C GLY A 117 14.36 2.50 0.86
N GLY A 118 13.61 3.23 1.69
CA GLY A 118 12.54 4.14 1.30
C GLY A 118 11.21 3.41 1.06
N SER A 119 10.11 4.14 1.20
CA SER A 119 8.76 3.72 0.83
C SER A 119 7.97 4.94 0.38
N PHE A 120 6.82 4.74 -0.26
CA PHE A 120 5.95 5.80 -0.75
C PHE A 120 4.48 5.51 -0.44
N ALA A 121 3.79 6.52 0.07
CA ALA A 121 2.33 6.53 0.14
C ALA A 121 1.75 6.96 -1.22
N TYR A 122 0.57 6.43 -1.55
CA TYR A 122 -0.22 6.86 -2.70
C TYR A 122 -1.56 7.42 -2.26
N ARG A 123 -1.93 8.56 -2.84
CA ARG A 123 -3.24 9.20 -2.66
C ARG A 123 -3.98 9.18 -3.99
N VAL A 124 -5.16 8.57 -3.98
CA VAL A 124 -6.08 8.49 -5.10
C VAL A 124 -7.27 9.40 -4.82
N GLU A 125 -7.53 10.32 -5.74
CA GLU A 125 -8.71 11.19 -5.72
C GLU A 125 -9.57 10.88 -6.93
N GLU A 126 -10.83 10.52 -6.72
CA GLU A 126 -11.78 10.21 -7.79
C GLU A 126 -13.20 10.53 -7.32
N ASN A 127 -13.99 11.24 -8.11
CA ASN A 127 -15.37 11.64 -7.80
C ASN A 127 -15.51 12.34 -6.44
N GLY A 128 -14.51 13.12 -6.04
CA GLY A 128 -14.44 13.79 -4.73
C GLY A 128 -14.24 12.86 -3.54
N LYS A 129 -13.89 11.59 -3.78
CA LYS A 129 -13.46 10.61 -2.77
C LYS A 129 -11.95 10.52 -2.71
N VAL A 130 -11.43 10.29 -1.51
CA VAL A 130 -10.00 10.20 -1.24
C VAL A 130 -9.67 8.86 -0.61
N PHE A 131 -8.85 8.07 -1.29
CA PHE A 131 -8.24 6.84 -0.78
C PHE A 131 -6.74 7.04 -0.64
N ILE A 132 -6.17 6.60 0.48
CA ILE A 132 -4.72 6.64 0.71
C ILE A 132 -4.23 5.26 1.11
N PHE A 133 -3.16 4.82 0.45
CA PHE A 133 -2.41 3.62 0.78
C PHE A 133 -1.01 4.01 1.26
N ALA A 134 -0.69 3.73 2.52
CA ALA A 134 0.57 4.08 3.16
C ALA A 134 1.04 2.93 4.08
N THR A 135 1.59 1.88 3.46
CA THR A 135 2.23 0.76 4.16
C THR A 135 3.70 1.06 4.44
N ASP A 136 4.32 0.30 5.34
CA ASP A 136 5.76 0.29 5.60
C ASP A 136 6.25 1.72 5.83
N ALA A 137 5.66 2.30 6.87
CA ALA A 137 5.83 3.70 7.22
C ALA A 137 6.21 3.76 8.70
N GLU A 138 7.23 4.53 9.02
CA GLU A 138 7.58 4.83 10.40
C GLU A 138 7.13 6.25 10.77
N PHE A 139 6.18 6.30 11.71
CA PHE A 139 5.80 7.50 12.41
C PHE A 139 6.15 7.34 13.88
N THR A 140 6.94 8.25 14.43
CA THR A 140 7.35 8.24 15.83
C THR A 140 6.80 9.45 16.59
N GLY A 141 6.91 9.44 17.92
CA GLY A 141 6.51 10.59 18.74
C GLY A 141 7.35 11.85 18.51
N GLU A 142 8.56 11.73 17.95
CA GLU A 142 9.37 12.88 17.54
C GLU A 142 8.85 13.50 16.24
N ASP A 143 8.16 12.70 15.42
CA ASP A 143 7.60 13.11 14.13
C ASP A 143 6.27 13.86 14.25
N PHE A 144 5.75 14.14 15.46
CA PHE A 144 4.51 14.94 15.59
C PHE A 144 4.59 16.30 14.89
N GLY A 145 5.80 16.89 14.82
CA GLY A 145 6.05 18.08 13.99
C GLY A 145 5.87 17.79 12.48
N SER A 146 6.42 16.67 12.02
CA SER A 146 6.32 16.20 10.63
C SER A 146 4.90 15.73 10.25
N VAL A 147 4.12 15.21 11.19
CA VAL A 147 2.69 14.87 10.98
C VAL A 147 1.91 16.10 10.54
N ALA A 148 2.25 17.29 11.04
CA ALA A 148 1.65 18.55 10.60
C ALA A 148 2.10 18.95 9.18
N GLU A 149 3.36 18.72 8.83
CA GLU A 149 3.90 19.00 7.49
C GLU A 149 3.31 18.05 6.43
N MET A 150 3.03 16.81 6.79
CA MET A 150 2.43 15.77 5.95
C MET A 150 0.92 15.94 5.78
N LYS A 151 0.28 16.71 6.67
CA LYS A 151 -1.17 16.88 6.71
C LYS A 151 -1.80 17.19 5.34
N PRO A 152 -1.28 18.09 4.49
CA PRO A 152 -1.90 18.38 3.19
C PRO A 152 -2.06 17.15 2.30
N PHE A 153 -1.16 16.17 2.42
CA PHE A 153 -1.24 14.92 1.65
C PHE A 153 -2.21 13.92 2.29
N PHE A 154 -2.28 13.83 3.62
CA PHE A 154 -3.09 12.81 4.29
C PHE A 154 -4.50 13.28 4.68
N GLU A 155 -4.76 14.58 4.62
CA GLU A 155 -5.96 15.12 5.20
C GLU A 155 -7.25 14.71 4.48
N ASN A 156 -8.30 14.54 5.27
CA ASN A 156 -9.67 14.30 4.83
C ASN A 156 -9.85 13.03 3.99
N ALA A 157 -8.96 12.04 4.14
CA ALA A 157 -9.13 10.74 3.48
C ALA A 157 -10.45 10.07 3.91
N ASP A 158 -11.22 9.58 2.94
CA ASP A 158 -12.39 8.74 3.20
C ASP A 158 -11.95 7.36 3.72
N LEU A 159 -10.82 6.87 3.22
CA LEU A 159 -10.16 5.65 3.67
C LEU A 159 -8.65 5.83 3.63
N LEU A 160 -8.00 5.61 4.76
CA LEU A 160 -6.55 5.48 4.89
C LEU A 160 -6.21 4.05 5.30
N VAL A 161 -5.42 3.36 4.48
CA VAL A 161 -4.76 2.10 4.84
C VAL A 161 -3.36 2.45 5.32
N LEU A 162 -3.06 2.15 6.59
CA LEU A 162 -1.82 2.57 7.25
C LEU A 162 -1.16 1.40 7.96
N ASP A 163 0.17 1.35 7.88
CA ASP A 163 1.03 0.48 8.69
C ASP A 163 0.70 0.59 10.19
N ALA A 164 0.57 -0.56 10.84
CA ALA A 164 0.33 -0.65 12.27
C ALA A 164 0.98 -1.92 12.85
N GLN A 165 2.19 -2.27 12.38
CA GLN A 165 2.81 -3.56 12.72
C GLN A 165 3.00 -3.77 14.22
N TYR A 166 3.28 -2.70 14.96
CA TYR A 166 3.74 -2.82 16.35
C TYR A 166 2.71 -2.40 17.40
N THR A 167 2.88 -2.95 18.59
CA THR A 167 2.38 -2.33 19.82
C THR A 167 3.19 -1.07 20.17
N LEU A 168 2.66 -0.25 21.08
CA LEU A 168 3.38 0.93 21.56
C LEU A 168 4.73 0.54 22.19
N ASP A 169 4.75 -0.47 23.07
CA ASP A 169 5.97 -0.90 23.78
C ASP A 169 7.05 -1.42 22.84
N GLU A 170 6.67 -2.16 21.80
CA GLU A 170 7.61 -2.63 20.78
C GLU A 170 8.16 -1.49 19.92
N SER A 171 7.34 -0.47 19.62
CA SER A 171 7.79 0.65 18.81
C SER A 171 8.95 1.42 19.45
N PHE A 172 9.06 1.41 20.79
CA PHE A 172 10.22 1.96 21.49
C PHE A 172 11.49 1.10 21.36
N GLN A 173 11.35 -0.21 21.11
CA GLN A 173 12.47 -1.14 20.95
C GLN A 173 12.90 -1.30 19.49
N LYS A 174 11.97 -1.07 18.56
CA LYS A 174 12.14 -1.23 17.10
C LYS A 174 12.20 0.13 16.38
N PHE A 175 12.77 1.14 17.03
CA PHE A 175 13.03 2.44 16.41
C PHE A 175 13.91 2.27 15.15
N ASP A 176 13.62 3.01 14.08
CA ASP A 176 14.27 2.91 12.75
C ASP A 176 14.05 1.59 11.98
N TRP A 177 13.13 0.73 12.42
CA TRP A 177 12.79 -0.50 11.68
C TRP A 177 11.80 -0.24 10.54
N GLY A 178 11.26 0.98 10.40
CA GLY A 178 10.44 1.35 9.26
C GLY A 178 8.94 1.12 9.40
N HIS A 179 8.44 0.85 10.61
CA HIS A 179 7.03 0.50 10.85
C HIS A 179 6.44 1.29 12.02
N THR A 180 5.12 1.32 12.09
CA THR A 180 4.35 2.19 12.97
C THR A 180 3.58 1.39 14.03
N SER A 181 3.43 1.97 15.22
CA SER A 181 2.53 1.39 16.22
C SER A 181 1.07 1.73 15.92
N TYR A 182 0.15 0.83 16.26
CA TYR A 182 -1.29 1.11 16.11
C TYR A 182 -1.71 2.42 16.81
N THR A 183 -1.10 2.74 17.96
CA THR A 183 -1.38 3.99 18.68
C THR A 183 -0.97 5.22 17.88
N MET A 184 0.17 5.16 17.19
CA MET A 184 0.64 6.28 16.39
C MET A 184 -0.12 6.39 15.07
N ALA A 185 -0.50 5.26 14.46
CA ALA A 185 -1.41 5.23 13.31
C ALA A 185 -2.74 5.96 13.63
N VAL A 186 -3.30 5.73 14.82
CA VAL A 186 -4.50 6.43 15.31
C VAL A 186 -4.24 7.92 15.53
N ASN A 187 -3.11 8.29 16.15
CA ASN A 187 -2.73 9.70 16.32
C ASN A 187 -2.68 10.44 14.98
N CYS A 188 -2.02 9.85 13.98
CA CYS A 188 -1.91 10.37 12.63
C CYS A 188 -3.31 10.54 11.99
N ALA A 189 -4.12 9.48 12.00
CA ALA A 189 -5.44 9.50 11.37
C ALA A 189 -6.39 10.55 12.00
N VAL A 190 -6.34 10.72 13.33
CA VAL A 190 -7.11 11.77 14.02
C VAL A 190 -6.60 13.16 13.64
N ALA A 191 -5.28 13.38 13.63
CA ALA A 191 -4.67 14.67 13.28
C ALA A 191 -4.96 15.10 11.82
N TRP A 192 -5.05 14.11 10.92
CA TRP A 192 -5.37 14.27 9.50
C TRP A 192 -6.87 14.28 9.19
N ASN A 193 -7.75 14.17 10.19
CA ASN A 193 -9.21 14.15 9.99
C ASN A 193 -9.66 13.04 9.01
N VAL A 194 -9.08 11.85 9.16
CA VAL A 194 -9.44 10.66 8.37
C VAL A 194 -10.80 10.13 8.82
N LYS A 195 -11.67 9.74 7.88
CA LYS A 195 -12.99 9.19 8.18
C LYS A 195 -12.92 7.72 8.58
N LYS A 196 -12.14 6.92 7.85
CA LYS A 196 -11.90 5.50 8.13
C LYS A 196 -10.41 5.18 8.06
N LEU A 197 -9.88 4.65 9.16
CA LEU A 197 -8.54 4.08 9.25
C LEU A 197 -8.63 2.55 9.17
N VAL A 198 -7.86 1.95 8.27
CA VAL A 198 -7.66 0.51 8.17
C VAL A 198 -6.21 0.22 8.53
N LEU A 199 -6.01 -0.48 9.64
CA LEU A 199 -4.69 -0.90 10.12
C LEU A 199 -4.23 -2.14 9.35
N THR A 200 -3.01 -2.12 8.82
CA THR A 200 -2.45 -3.23 8.04
C THR A 200 -1.00 -3.53 8.43
N HIS A 201 -0.38 -4.52 7.75
CA HIS A 201 0.99 -4.95 7.99
C HIS A 201 1.18 -5.47 9.42
N HIS A 202 0.21 -6.26 9.89
CA HIS A 202 0.22 -6.80 11.25
C HIS A 202 1.48 -7.65 11.49
N GLU A 203 2.04 -7.59 12.69
CA GLU A 203 3.18 -8.42 13.09
C GLU A 203 2.86 -9.91 12.84
N PRO A 204 3.61 -10.63 11.97
CA PRO A 204 3.26 -11.98 11.54
C PRO A 204 3.15 -13.03 12.65
N VAL A 205 3.73 -12.77 13.84
CA VAL A 205 3.64 -13.69 14.98
C VAL A 205 2.41 -13.45 15.86
N TYR A 206 1.63 -12.40 15.60
CA TYR A 206 0.40 -12.14 16.36
C TYR A 206 -0.70 -13.11 15.96
N ALA A 207 -1.33 -13.69 16.96
CA ALA A 207 -2.56 -14.46 16.78
C ALA A 207 -3.76 -13.52 16.68
N ASP A 208 -4.85 -14.02 16.09
CA ASP A 208 -6.06 -13.24 15.83
C ASP A 208 -6.63 -12.58 17.10
N ASP A 209 -6.53 -13.24 18.26
CA ASP A 209 -6.99 -12.69 19.54
C ASP A 209 -6.19 -11.47 20.00
N VAL A 210 -4.88 -11.44 19.71
CA VAL A 210 -4.02 -10.28 19.94
C VAL A 210 -4.42 -9.13 19.02
N LEU A 211 -4.73 -9.42 17.75
CA LEU A 211 -5.17 -8.40 16.80
C LEU A 211 -6.53 -7.81 17.20
N ASP A 212 -7.46 -8.63 17.68
CA ASP A 212 -8.75 -8.17 18.21
C ASP A 212 -8.56 -7.23 19.41
N ILE A 213 -7.63 -7.54 20.33
CA ILE A 213 -7.28 -6.65 21.44
C ILE A 213 -6.72 -5.32 20.92
N ILE A 214 -5.77 -5.36 19.98
CA ILE A 214 -5.20 -4.17 19.36
C ILE A 214 -6.29 -3.29 18.73
N LEU A 215 -7.27 -3.89 18.06
CA LEU A 215 -8.37 -3.15 17.44
C LEU A 215 -9.22 -2.42 18.48
N GLU A 216 -9.57 -3.08 19.59
CA GLU A 216 -10.34 -2.47 20.66
C GLU A 216 -9.55 -1.36 21.37
N GLU A 217 -8.25 -1.56 21.60
CA GLU A 217 -7.36 -0.54 22.16
C GLU A 217 -7.19 0.65 21.22
N ALA A 218 -7.05 0.44 19.92
CA ALA A 218 -6.98 1.51 18.92
C ALA A 218 -8.24 2.37 18.90
N ARG A 219 -9.43 1.75 19.01
CA ARG A 219 -10.72 2.44 19.12
C ARG A 219 -10.83 3.23 20.41
N ALA A 220 -10.47 2.64 21.54
CA ALA A 220 -10.45 3.32 22.83
C ALA A 220 -9.48 4.51 22.83
N HIS A 221 -8.32 4.35 22.20
CA HIS A 221 -7.32 5.41 22.06
C HIS A 221 -7.86 6.60 21.26
N ALA A 222 -8.54 6.36 20.13
CA ALA A 222 -9.19 7.42 19.36
C ALA A 222 -10.20 8.22 20.19
N VAL A 223 -11.01 7.53 21.02
CA VAL A 223 -11.95 8.18 21.95
C VAL A 223 -11.21 9.02 22.98
N SER A 224 -10.07 8.56 23.50
CA SER A 224 -9.24 9.31 24.45
C SER A 224 -8.64 10.59 23.84
N LEU A 225 -8.39 10.59 22.52
CA LEU A 225 -8.00 11.77 21.75
C LEU A 225 -9.18 12.71 21.42
N GLY A 226 -10.39 12.38 21.89
CA GLY A 226 -11.60 13.17 21.64
C GLY A 226 -12.28 12.89 20.31
N ASN A 227 -11.88 11.84 19.56
CA ASN A 227 -12.50 11.46 18.29
C ASN A 227 -13.28 10.15 18.43
N SER A 228 -14.60 10.27 18.53
CA SER A 228 -15.54 9.14 18.55
C SER A 228 -16.17 8.83 17.18
N SER A 229 -15.82 9.61 16.15
CA SER A 229 -16.41 9.51 14.81
C SER A 229 -15.59 8.69 13.82
N ILE A 230 -14.27 8.63 14.01
CA ILE A 230 -13.38 7.85 13.15
C ILE A 230 -13.73 6.37 13.24
N ARG A 231 -13.81 5.70 12.08
CA ARG A 231 -13.98 4.25 12.02
C ARG A 231 -12.62 3.60 11.93
N ILE A 232 -12.34 2.65 12.81
CA ILE A 232 -11.08 1.89 12.83
C ILE A 232 -11.40 0.41 12.63
N GLU A 233 -10.75 -0.19 11.64
CA GLU A 233 -10.89 -1.59 11.22
C GLU A 233 -9.50 -2.21 10.99
N LEU A 234 -9.38 -3.52 11.14
CA LEU A 234 -8.17 -4.26 10.71
C LEU A 234 -8.32 -4.65 9.23
N ALA A 235 -7.23 -4.56 8.47
CA ALA A 235 -7.15 -5.20 7.18
C ALA A 235 -7.16 -6.72 7.36
N VAL A 236 -8.04 -7.39 6.62
CA VAL A 236 -8.15 -8.85 6.53
C VAL A 236 -8.28 -9.22 5.07
N GLU A 237 -7.67 -10.34 4.67
CA GLU A 237 -7.76 -10.85 3.30
C GLU A 237 -9.22 -10.97 2.85
N GLY A 238 -9.54 -10.45 1.66
CA GLY A 238 -10.88 -10.49 1.09
C GLY A 238 -11.83 -9.37 1.55
N ASN A 239 -11.42 -8.48 2.47
CA ASN A 239 -12.23 -7.32 2.84
C ASN A 239 -12.50 -6.40 1.65
N VAL A 240 -13.73 -5.88 1.58
CA VAL A 240 -14.15 -4.91 0.55
C VAL A 240 -14.68 -3.66 1.23
N TYR A 241 -14.04 -2.53 0.95
CA TYR A 241 -14.45 -1.23 1.47
C TYR A 241 -15.18 -0.42 0.40
N LYS A 242 -16.29 0.21 0.78
CA LYS A 242 -17.01 1.17 -0.05
C LYS A 242 -16.82 2.56 0.52
N LEU A 243 -16.31 3.47 -0.30
CA LEU A 243 -16.16 4.87 0.08
C LEU A 243 -17.53 5.54 -0.07
N SER A 244 -18.09 5.98 1.06
CA SER A 244 -19.40 6.64 1.15
C SER A 244 -19.31 8.14 1.08
#